data_AF-A0AA39UXJ3-F1
#
_entry.id   AF-A0AA39UXJ3-F1
#
_cell.length_a   1.000
_cell.length_b   1.000
_cell.length_c   1.000
_cell.angle_alpha   90.00
_cell.angle_beta   90.00
_cell.angle_gamma   90.00
#
_symmetry.space_group_name_H-M   'P 1'
#
loop_
_entity.id
_entity.type
_entity.pdbx_description
1 polymer ?
#
loop_
_entity_poly.entity_id
_entity_poly.type
_entity_poly.pdbx_seq_one_letter_code
_entity_poly.pdbx_strand_id
1 'polypeptide(L)'
;MYSSTIFLFSALFLTAAPLAARAGECNPNFEGAPLTVVWNDLSWSANPAVGAPIVAGTLSSKFFFQQNRDDTDVTYTIKTADNVNFAATYDGDKFFIDNVDWSGTNENQKWRVQCTTCATDISQQNGTVASNCQITTKIDSLCVTEGNEPGPLTLYYCVGHGGHGQYLVFDFWV
;
A
#
# COMPACT_ATOMS: atom_id res chain seq x y z
N MET A 1 37.66 -21.57 -61.90
CA MET A 1 38.27 -21.50 -60.56
C MET A 1 37.33 -20.71 -59.67
N TYR A 2 36.88 -21.34 -58.58
CA TYR A 2 35.93 -20.82 -57.61
C TYR A 2 36.52 -19.66 -56.80
N SER A 3 35.69 -18.68 -56.43
CA SER A 3 35.70 -18.16 -55.06
C SER A 3 34.42 -17.32 -54.82
N SER A 4 33.52 -17.83 -53.97
CA SER A 4 32.41 -17.07 -53.41
C SER A 4 32.66 -16.95 -51.91
N THR A 5 32.84 -15.73 -51.43
CA THR A 5 33.05 -15.43 -50.01
C THR A 5 31.68 -15.26 -49.35
N ILE A 6 31.27 -16.23 -48.55
CA ILE A 6 30.08 -16.16 -47.69
C ILE A 6 30.50 -15.54 -46.36
N PHE A 7 30.02 -14.33 -46.06
CA PHE A 7 30.10 -13.74 -44.72
C PHE A 7 28.90 -14.24 -43.89
N LEU A 8 29.15 -15.23 -43.03
CA LEU A 8 28.21 -15.68 -42.00
C LEU A 8 28.31 -14.73 -40.79
N PHE A 9 27.35 -13.81 -40.66
CA PHE A 9 27.11 -13.09 -39.41
C PHE A 9 26.33 -14.00 -38.45
N SER A 10 27.00 -14.58 -37.46
CA SER A 10 26.35 -15.25 -36.34
C SER A 10 25.88 -14.20 -35.34
N ALA A 11 24.58 -13.89 -35.34
CA ALA A 11 23.96 -13.14 -34.26
C ALA A 11 23.83 -14.04 -33.03
N LEU A 12 24.68 -13.82 -32.01
CA LEU A 12 24.43 -14.36 -30.69
C LEU A 12 23.19 -13.67 -30.12
N PHE A 13 22.05 -14.36 -30.15
CA PHE A 13 20.92 -14.01 -29.30
C PHE A 13 21.29 -14.38 -27.87
N LEU A 14 21.79 -13.40 -27.11
CA LEU A 14 21.80 -13.46 -25.65
C LEU A 14 20.35 -13.42 -25.18
N THR A 15 19.71 -14.58 -25.06
CA THR A 15 18.48 -14.70 -24.29
C THR A 15 18.86 -14.46 -22.83
N ALA A 16 18.71 -13.22 -22.37
CA ALA A 16 18.71 -12.93 -20.96
C ALA A 16 17.60 -13.79 -20.33
N ALA A 17 17.99 -14.83 -19.60
CA ALA A 17 17.07 -15.51 -18.70
C ALA A 17 16.46 -14.42 -17.82
N PRO A 18 15.13 -14.36 -17.62
CA PRO A 18 14.58 -13.44 -16.65
C PRO A 18 15.29 -13.77 -15.35
N LEU A 19 15.99 -12.79 -14.78
CA LEU A 19 16.44 -12.89 -13.40
C LEU A 19 15.19 -13.35 -12.65
N ALA A 20 15.27 -14.51 -12.01
CA ALA A 20 14.32 -14.86 -10.99
C ALA A 20 14.32 -13.69 -10.02
N ALA A 21 13.32 -12.82 -10.14
CA ALA A 21 13.10 -11.75 -9.19
C ALA A 21 13.01 -12.49 -7.86
N ARG A 22 13.99 -12.27 -6.98
CA ARG A 22 13.74 -12.48 -5.55
C ARG A 22 12.40 -11.80 -5.30
N ALA A 23 11.42 -12.51 -4.72
CA ALA A 23 10.16 -11.90 -4.30
C ALA A 23 10.55 -10.66 -3.49
N GLY A 24 10.48 -9.51 -4.16
CA GLY A 24 11.24 -8.32 -3.82
C GLY A 24 10.21 -7.35 -3.31
N GLU A 25 10.39 -6.90 -2.09
CA GLU A 25 9.51 -5.91 -1.52
C GLU A 25 9.43 -4.70 -2.45
N CYS A 26 8.22 -4.24 -2.73
CA CYS A 26 7.94 -3.14 -3.65
C CYS A 26 7.08 -2.08 -2.94
N ASN A 27 7.25 -0.82 -3.36
CA ASN A 27 6.38 0.27 -2.97
C ASN A 27 5.40 0.55 -4.13
N PRO A 28 4.12 0.23 -3.99
CA PRO A 28 3.15 0.32 -5.09
C PRO A 28 2.87 1.77 -5.49
N ASN A 29 2.73 2.05 -6.79
CA ASN A 29 2.20 3.34 -7.22
C ASN A 29 0.67 3.27 -7.26
N PHE A 30 0.01 3.94 -6.33
CA PHE A 30 -1.44 3.95 -6.19
C PHE A 30 -2.13 5.18 -6.81
N GLU A 31 -1.40 6.00 -7.55
CA GLU A 31 -1.95 7.21 -8.14
C GLU A 31 -3.07 6.90 -9.15
N GLY A 32 -4.18 7.62 -9.02
CA GLY A 32 -5.26 7.63 -10.01
C GLY A 32 -6.38 6.60 -9.83
N ALA A 33 -6.41 5.81 -8.76
CA ALA A 33 -7.57 4.96 -8.46
C ALA A 33 -7.91 4.91 -6.96
N PRO A 34 -9.21 4.88 -6.60
CA PRO A 34 -9.64 4.62 -5.23
C PRO A 34 -9.57 3.10 -4.95
N LEU A 35 -8.95 2.74 -3.83
CA LEU A 35 -8.63 1.37 -3.48
C LEU A 35 -9.45 0.86 -2.30
N THR A 36 -9.83 -0.41 -2.37
CA THR A 36 -10.26 -1.19 -1.20
C THR A 36 -9.05 -1.86 -0.58
N VAL A 37 -8.89 -1.71 0.74
CA VAL A 37 -7.84 -2.37 1.53
C VAL A 37 -8.45 -3.59 2.22
N VAL A 38 -7.97 -4.78 1.90
CA VAL A 38 -8.58 -6.08 2.31
C VAL A 38 -7.65 -6.83 3.25
N TRP A 39 -8.21 -7.44 4.30
CA TRP A 39 -7.54 -8.36 5.21
C TRP A 39 -8.50 -9.50 5.62
N ASN A 40 -8.13 -10.77 5.37
CA ASN A 40 -8.90 -11.97 5.75
C ASN A 40 -10.42 -11.84 5.51
N ASP A 41 -10.83 -11.54 4.26
CA ASP A 41 -12.21 -11.30 3.82
C ASP A 41 -12.92 -10.05 4.39
N LEU A 42 -12.27 -9.33 5.31
CA LEU A 42 -12.71 -8.02 5.78
C LEU A 42 -12.02 -6.93 4.97
N SER A 43 -12.60 -5.73 4.99
CA SER A 43 -12.06 -4.56 4.34
C SER A 43 -12.07 -3.37 5.27
N TRP A 44 -11.17 -2.41 5.01
CA TRP A 44 -11.21 -1.15 5.73
C TRP A 44 -12.52 -0.42 5.45
N SER A 45 -13.13 0.05 6.54
CA SER A 45 -14.35 0.83 6.54
C SER A 45 -14.14 2.05 7.43
N ALA A 46 -14.59 3.21 6.97
CA ALA A 46 -14.55 4.43 7.76
C ALA A 46 -15.64 5.39 7.33
N ASN A 47 -16.24 6.10 8.29
CA ASN A 47 -17.09 7.23 8.00
C ASN A 47 -16.20 8.46 7.72
N PRO A 48 -16.40 9.23 6.62
CA PRO A 48 -15.66 10.45 6.35
C PRO A 48 -16.05 11.59 7.31
N ALA A 49 -15.62 11.47 8.57
CA ALA A 49 -15.86 12.44 9.63
C ALA A 49 -14.71 12.43 10.65
N VAL A 50 -14.37 13.61 11.18
CA VAL A 50 -13.32 13.75 12.18
C VAL A 50 -13.61 12.89 13.42
N GLY A 51 -12.61 12.14 13.87
CA GLY A 51 -12.67 11.25 15.02
C GLY A 51 -13.29 9.88 14.72
N ALA A 52 -13.78 9.63 13.50
CA ALA A 52 -14.32 8.32 13.16
C ALA A 52 -13.21 7.26 13.16
N PRO A 53 -13.44 6.08 13.78
CA PRO A 53 -12.46 5.00 13.74
C PRO A 53 -12.37 4.42 12.34
N ILE A 54 -11.19 3.88 12.02
CA ILE A 54 -11.03 2.99 10.87
C ILE A 54 -11.22 1.57 11.38
N VAL A 55 -12.13 0.83 10.78
CA VAL A 55 -12.52 -0.51 11.23
C VAL A 55 -12.28 -1.54 10.14
N ALA A 56 -12.05 -2.80 10.52
CA ALA A 56 -12.15 -3.93 9.61
C ALA A 56 -13.59 -4.45 9.63
N GLY A 57 -14.24 -4.51 8.46
CA GLY A 57 -15.64 -4.94 8.37
C GLY A 57 -16.02 -5.46 6.99
N THR A 58 -17.27 -5.91 6.89
CA THR A 58 -17.85 -6.46 5.65
C THR A 58 -18.34 -5.36 4.68
N LEU A 59 -18.48 -4.13 5.16
CA LEU A 59 -18.79 -2.96 4.34
C LEU A 59 -17.48 -2.26 3.95
N SER A 60 -17.11 -2.35 2.68
CA SER A 60 -15.89 -1.72 2.16
C SER A 60 -16.08 -0.22 1.93
N SER A 61 -15.18 0.58 2.50
CA SER A 61 -14.91 1.94 2.02
C SER A 61 -13.81 1.90 0.97
N LYS A 62 -13.71 2.95 0.16
CA LYS A 62 -12.56 3.17 -0.73
C LYS A 62 -11.69 4.32 -0.25
N PHE A 63 -10.40 4.23 -0.54
CA PHE A 63 -9.40 5.21 -0.12
C PHE A 63 -8.48 5.59 -1.27
N PHE A 64 -8.07 6.85 -1.33
CA PHE A 64 -6.98 7.29 -2.18
C PHE A 64 -5.66 7.26 -1.41
N PHE A 65 -4.65 6.61 -1.96
CA PHE A 65 -3.30 6.61 -1.44
C PHE A 65 -2.48 7.60 -2.26
N GLN A 66 -2.48 8.87 -1.84
CA GLN A 66 -1.77 9.93 -2.55
C GLN A 66 -0.31 9.96 -2.12
N GLN A 67 0.64 9.82 -3.07
CA GLN A 67 2.07 9.85 -2.76
C GLN A 67 2.53 11.25 -2.34
N ASN A 68 3.28 11.30 -1.24
CA ASN A 68 3.96 12.52 -0.78
C ASN A 68 5.31 12.64 -1.48
N ARG A 69 5.41 13.49 -2.51
CA ARG A 69 6.60 13.59 -3.37
C ARG A 69 7.81 14.27 -2.73
N ASP A 70 7.59 15.00 -1.65
CA ASP A 70 8.64 15.76 -0.95
C ASP A 70 9.38 14.93 0.10
N ASP A 71 8.92 13.70 0.37
CA ASP A 71 9.60 12.77 1.27
C ASP A 71 10.75 12.04 0.55
N THR A 72 11.81 11.72 1.29
CA THR A 72 12.93 10.91 0.78
C THR A 72 12.55 9.45 0.51
N ASP A 73 11.55 8.95 1.26
CA ASP A 73 10.98 7.62 1.10
C ASP A 73 9.60 7.72 0.45
N VAL A 74 9.13 6.66 -0.20
CA VAL A 74 7.76 6.60 -0.71
C VAL A 74 6.78 6.52 0.46
N THR A 75 6.04 7.61 0.68
CA THR A 75 4.97 7.67 1.68
C THR A 75 3.67 8.17 1.06
N TYR A 76 2.56 7.93 1.76
CA TYR A 76 1.22 8.22 1.27
C TYR A 76 0.44 8.99 2.33
N THR A 77 -0.40 9.92 1.86
CA THR A 77 -1.56 10.40 2.60
C THR A 77 -2.77 9.55 2.19
N ILE A 78 -3.39 8.87 3.15
CA ILE A 78 -4.52 7.96 2.89
C ILE A 78 -5.83 8.72 3.11
N LYS A 79 -6.53 9.07 2.03
CA LYS A 79 -7.76 9.88 2.05
C LYS A 79 -8.99 9.02 1.84
N THR A 80 -10.10 9.35 2.48
CA THR A 80 -11.38 8.69 2.15
C THR A 80 -11.81 9.09 0.74
N ALA A 81 -12.21 8.14 -0.10
CA ALA A 81 -12.62 8.42 -1.47
C ALA A 81 -13.95 9.18 -1.54
N ASP A 82 -14.85 8.94 -0.58
CA ASP A 82 -16.15 9.62 -0.49
C ASP A 82 -16.01 11.12 -0.21
N ASN A 83 -14.95 11.53 0.49
CA ASN A 83 -14.63 12.93 0.73
C ASN A 83 -13.13 13.11 0.98
N VAL A 84 -12.44 13.70 0.00
CA VAL A 84 -10.97 13.87 0.03
C VAL A 84 -10.48 14.93 1.02
N ASN A 85 -11.38 15.58 1.77
CA ASN A 85 -11.00 16.47 2.88
C ASN A 85 -10.67 15.70 4.17
N PHE A 86 -10.82 14.37 4.18
CA PHE A 86 -10.53 13.55 5.34
C PHE A 86 -9.47 12.47 5.05
N ALA A 87 -8.60 12.22 6.03
CA ALA A 87 -7.51 11.27 5.94
C ALA A 87 -7.30 10.45 7.22
N ALA A 88 -6.75 9.26 7.02
CA ALA A 88 -6.30 8.38 8.08
C ALA A 88 -5.12 9.03 8.82
N THR A 89 -5.25 9.11 10.14
CA THR A 89 -4.33 9.81 11.04
C THR A 89 -4.02 8.94 12.25
N TYR A 90 -2.77 9.00 12.71
CA TYR A 90 -2.37 8.45 13.99
C TYR A 90 -1.70 9.51 14.86
N ASP A 91 -2.28 9.80 16.02
CA ASP A 91 -1.79 10.87 16.92
C ASP A 91 -0.87 10.38 18.04
N GLY A 92 -0.50 9.09 18.05
CA GLY A 92 0.25 8.45 19.13
C GLY A 92 -0.62 7.62 20.08
N ASP A 93 -1.94 7.75 20.00
CA ASP A 93 -2.92 6.99 20.80
C ASP A 93 -3.93 6.27 19.90
N LYS A 94 -4.47 6.96 18.90
CA LYS A 94 -5.62 6.47 18.11
C LYS A 94 -5.34 6.47 16.62
N PHE A 95 -5.88 5.46 15.94
CA PHE A 95 -5.96 5.38 14.49
C PHE A 95 -7.37 5.74 14.00
N PHE A 96 -7.52 6.90 13.37
CA PHE A 96 -8.83 7.49 13.08
C PHE A 96 -8.80 8.40 11.85
N ILE A 97 -9.97 8.92 11.47
CA ILE A 97 -10.14 9.89 10.39
C ILE A 97 -10.06 11.32 10.92
N ASP A 98 -9.22 12.17 10.34
CA ASP A 98 -9.13 13.61 10.63
C ASP A 98 -9.17 14.44 9.34
N ASN A 99 -9.19 15.77 9.45
CA ASN A 99 -9.04 16.67 8.32
C ASN A 99 -7.68 16.46 7.65
N VAL A 100 -7.66 16.43 6.32
CA VAL A 100 -6.42 16.36 5.54
C VAL A 100 -5.54 17.58 5.82
N ASP A 101 -4.28 17.32 6.14
CA ASP A 101 -3.25 18.34 6.06
C ASP A 101 -2.81 18.54 4.60
N TRP A 102 -3.36 19.57 3.97
CA TRP A 102 -3.01 19.91 2.59
C TRP A 102 -1.59 20.46 2.41
N SER A 103 -0.92 20.85 3.49
CA SER A 103 0.48 21.26 3.42
C SER A 103 1.44 20.08 3.28
N GLY A 104 0.99 18.86 3.63
CA GLY A 104 1.82 17.66 3.61
C GLY A 104 2.92 17.64 4.67
N THR A 105 2.81 18.46 5.71
CA THR A 105 3.81 18.57 6.80
C THR A 105 3.45 17.74 8.02
N ASN A 106 2.19 17.32 8.14
CA ASN A 106 1.70 16.52 9.24
C ASN A 106 2.18 15.07 9.11
N GLU A 107 3.25 14.75 9.83
CA GLU A 107 3.85 13.42 9.84
C GLU A 107 2.89 12.33 10.37
N ASN A 108 1.87 12.69 11.14
CA ASN A 108 0.83 11.78 11.65
C ASN A 108 -0.13 11.27 10.56
N GLN A 109 -0.13 11.89 9.38
CA GLN A 109 -0.91 11.48 8.21
C GLN A 109 -0.07 10.84 7.12
N LYS A 110 1.21 10.55 7.40
CA LYS A 110 2.12 9.92 6.45
C LYS A 110 2.29 8.44 6.75
N TRP A 111 2.03 7.64 5.73
CA TRP A 111 2.01 6.18 5.81
C TRP A 111 3.00 5.58 4.83
N ARG A 112 3.65 4.48 5.20
CA ARG A 112 4.42 3.66 4.28
C ARG A 112 3.62 2.42 3.92
N VAL A 113 3.73 1.99 2.66
CA VAL A 113 3.16 0.74 2.18
C VAL A 113 4.26 -0.05 1.48
N GLN A 114 4.45 -1.28 1.95
CA GLN A 114 5.45 -2.19 1.42
C GLN A 114 4.80 -3.54 1.15
N CYS A 115 4.90 -4.02 -0.09
CA CYS A 115 4.18 -5.20 -0.57
C CYS A 115 5.13 -6.23 -1.13
N THR A 116 4.69 -7.49 -1.17
CA THR A 116 5.42 -8.54 -1.90
C THR A 116 5.19 -8.44 -3.41
N THR A 117 3.99 -8.01 -3.83
CA THR A 117 3.63 -7.81 -5.23
C THR A 117 2.99 -6.45 -5.44
N CYS A 118 3.35 -5.80 -6.54
CA CYS A 118 2.80 -4.51 -6.96
C CYS A 118 2.55 -4.56 -8.46
N ALA A 119 1.35 -4.17 -8.88
CA ALA A 119 1.01 -4.01 -10.27
C ALA A 119 1.55 -2.67 -10.82
N THR A 120 1.75 -2.62 -12.14
CA THR A 120 2.05 -1.38 -12.88
C THR A 120 0.76 -0.82 -13.48
N ASP A 121 0.60 0.50 -13.54
CA ASP A 121 -0.53 1.16 -14.20
C ASP A 121 -1.92 0.81 -13.63
N ILE A 122 -2.08 0.95 -12.31
CA ILE A 122 -3.29 0.51 -11.59
C ILE A 122 -4.61 1.15 -12.08
N SER A 123 -4.56 2.33 -12.70
CA SER A 123 -5.74 3.05 -13.20
C SER A 123 -6.43 2.36 -14.37
N GLN A 124 -5.80 1.37 -14.97
CA GLN A 124 -6.34 0.57 -16.08
C GLN A 124 -6.68 -0.86 -15.68
N GLN A 125 -6.53 -1.22 -14.39
CA GLN A 125 -6.72 -2.57 -13.89
C GLN A 125 -8.04 -2.75 -13.17
N ASN A 126 -8.41 -4.02 -12.97
CA ASN A 126 -9.53 -4.45 -12.14
C ASN A 126 -9.07 -5.63 -11.28
N GLY A 127 -9.44 -5.64 -10.00
CA GLY A 127 -9.04 -6.66 -9.03
C GLY A 127 -7.80 -6.26 -8.22
N THR A 128 -7.05 -7.26 -7.77
CA THR A 128 -5.91 -7.06 -6.87
C THR A 128 -4.72 -6.41 -7.60
N VAL A 129 -4.32 -5.24 -7.13
CA VAL A 129 -3.20 -4.45 -7.69
C VAL A 129 -1.97 -4.41 -6.80
N ALA A 130 -2.08 -4.82 -5.53
CA ALA A 130 -0.92 -5.10 -4.69
C ALA A 130 -1.31 -6.15 -3.65
N SER A 131 -0.38 -7.03 -3.29
CA SER A 131 -0.66 -8.11 -2.35
C SER A 131 0.43 -8.27 -1.31
N ASN A 132 0.01 -8.86 -0.20
CA ASN A 132 0.87 -9.16 0.93
C ASN A 132 1.57 -7.90 1.47
N CYS A 133 0.78 -6.84 1.68
CA CYS A 133 1.25 -5.51 2.01
C CYS A 133 1.20 -5.22 3.51
N GLN A 134 2.24 -4.58 4.01
CA GLN A 134 2.27 -3.99 5.34
C GLN A 134 2.03 -2.48 5.22
N ILE A 135 1.15 -1.95 6.08
CA ILE A 135 0.90 -0.51 6.20
C ILE A 135 1.46 -0.04 7.54
N THR A 136 2.35 0.95 7.51
CA THR A 136 3.01 1.46 8.72
C THR A 136 2.97 2.97 8.81
N THR A 137 3.01 3.51 10.03
CA THR A 137 3.21 4.95 10.25
C THR A 137 4.62 5.35 9.82
N LYS A 138 4.76 6.55 9.25
CA LYS A 138 6.10 7.07 8.91
C LYS A 138 6.94 7.35 10.15
N ILE A 139 6.34 7.93 11.19
CA ILE A 139 7.03 8.44 12.38
C ILE A 139 7.68 7.34 13.23
N ASP A 140 6.89 6.32 13.60
CA ASP A 140 7.25 5.33 14.61
C ASP A 140 7.37 3.92 14.01
N SER A 141 7.10 3.78 12.70
CA SER A 141 7.07 2.49 12.00
C SER A 141 6.15 1.47 12.68
N LEU A 142 5.04 1.94 13.25
CA LEU A 142 4.02 1.07 13.84
C LEU A 142 3.14 0.50 12.74
N CYS A 143 2.78 -0.76 12.88
CA CYS A 143 1.98 -1.51 11.95
C CYS A 143 0.50 -1.47 12.30
N VAL A 144 -0.35 -1.43 11.26
CA VAL A 144 -1.79 -1.63 11.44
C VAL A 144 -2.04 -3.06 11.96
N THR A 145 -2.76 -3.15 13.06
CA THR A 145 -3.15 -4.38 13.76
C THR A 145 -4.64 -4.34 14.10
N GLU A 146 -5.21 -5.45 14.56
CA GLU A 146 -6.53 -5.44 15.19
C GLU A 146 -6.47 -4.82 16.58
N GLY A 147 -7.49 -4.05 16.94
CA GLY A 147 -7.70 -3.59 18.31
C GLY A 147 -8.07 -4.72 19.28
N ASN A 148 -8.16 -4.36 20.57
CA ASN A 148 -8.59 -5.29 21.63
C ASN A 148 -10.08 -5.65 21.58
N GLU A 149 -10.87 -4.93 20.77
CA GLU A 149 -12.28 -5.19 20.53
C GLU A 149 -12.50 -5.46 19.04
N PRO A 150 -13.44 -6.35 18.67
CA PRO A 150 -13.75 -6.60 17.28
C PRO A 150 -14.29 -5.31 16.62
N GLY A 151 -13.67 -4.91 15.51
CA GLY A 151 -14.07 -3.75 14.72
C GLY A 151 -12.91 -2.78 14.48
N PRO A 152 -12.49 -1.97 15.47
CA PRO A 152 -11.46 -0.95 15.24
C PRO A 152 -10.08 -1.52 14.93
N LEU A 153 -9.45 -0.98 13.89
CA LEU A 153 -8.02 -1.16 13.65
C LEU A 153 -7.23 -0.23 14.56
N THR A 154 -6.05 -0.67 14.99
CA THR A 154 -5.12 0.11 15.80
C THR A 154 -3.69 -0.04 15.28
N LEU A 155 -2.73 0.56 15.97
CA LEU A 155 -1.32 0.52 15.62
C LEU A 155 -0.48 -0.06 16.74
N TYR A 156 0.45 -0.94 16.39
CA TYR A 156 1.36 -1.57 17.34
C TYR A 156 2.70 -1.90 16.70
N TYR A 157 3.69 -2.31 17.50
CA TYR A 157 4.98 -2.72 16.98
C TYR A 157 4.84 -3.87 15.99
N CYS A 158 5.60 -3.79 14.89
CA CYS A 158 5.63 -4.80 13.85
C CYS A 158 6.36 -6.06 14.33
N VAL A 159 5.70 -6.92 15.11
CA VAL A 159 6.23 -8.22 15.54
C VAL A 159 5.57 -9.36 14.76
N GLY A 160 6.39 -10.27 14.23
CA GLY A 160 5.92 -11.46 13.53
C GLY A 160 5.24 -12.45 14.50
N HIS A 161 4.13 -13.05 14.04
CA HIS A 161 3.27 -14.08 14.63
C HIS A 161 3.61 -14.64 16.04
N GLY A 162 2.65 -14.58 16.97
CA GLY A 162 2.74 -15.34 18.25
C GLY A 162 1.89 -14.89 19.45
N GLY A 163 1.17 -13.77 19.39
CA GLY A 163 0.33 -13.27 20.48
C GLY A 163 -0.27 -11.91 20.17
N HIS A 164 -1.21 -11.41 20.97
CA HIS A 164 -1.91 -10.12 20.77
C HIS A 164 -0.94 -8.99 20.36
N GLY A 165 -1.25 -8.29 19.26
CA GLY A 165 -0.38 -7.28 18.61
C GLY A 165 0.26 -7.72 17.29
N GLN A 166 -0.38 -8.59 16.51
CA GLN A 166 0.13 -9.04 15.20
C GLN A 166 -0.18 -8.00 14.13
N TYR A 167 0.81 -7.60 13.33
CA TYR A 167 0.52 -6.74 12.18
C TYR A 167 -0.32 -7.50 11.16
N LEU A 168 -1.25 -6.77 10.55
CA LEU A 168 -2.08 -7.30 9.48
C LEU A 168 -1.36 -7.15 8.15
N VAL A 169 -1.68 -8.08 7.26
CA VAL A 169 -1.17 -8.09 5.89
C VAL A 169 -2.36 -7.88 4.97
N PHE A 170 -2.23 -6.93 4.06
CA PHE A 170 -3.33 -6.42 3.25
C PHE A 170 -3.14 -6.70 1.77
N ASP A 171 -4.25 -6.88 1.08
CA ASP A 171 -4.34 -6.79 -0.36
C ASP A 171 -5.07 -5.51 -0.77
N PHE A 172 -4.66 -4.93 -1.89
CA PHE A 172 -5.23 -3.71 -2.45
C PHE A 172 -5.97 -4.00 -3.74
N TRP A 173 -7.23 -3.57 -3.80
CA TRP A 173 -8.13 -3.85 -4.92
C TRP A 173 -8.65 -2.56 -5.53
N VAL A 174 -8.70 -2.49 -6.86
CA VAL A 174 -9.35 -1.40 -7.62
C VAL A 174 -10.80 -1.77 -7.91
#